data_AF-V9D3F6-F1
#
_entry.id   AF-V9D3F6-F1
#
_cell.length_a   1.000
_cell.length_b   1.000
_cell.length_c   1.000
_cell.angle_alpha   90.00
_cell.angle_beta   90.00
_cell.angle_gamma   90.00
#
_symmetry.space_group_name_H-M   'P 1'
#
loop_
_entity.id
_entity.type
_entity.pdbx_description
1 polymer ?
#
loop_
_entity_poly.entity_id
_entity_poly.type
_entity_poly.pdbx_seq_one_letter_code
_entity_poly.pdbx_strand_id
1 'polypeptide(L)'
;MTAYHDTLRQVREAIETAADDRCTGTGADARAHADTVLLAVTLLAIHGPPVDTQGSTLVGPQQMKDYEYYGSRTWEPTHLHALLCLTKQRGGLRHVGMQSLAGMILTIDLVDSMLTLREPTFPLFFPPGPLLESLRSIAPLTGEVSQGFRFLRNRRHGQRFVSITQDVHALLNAYSRVLQDAAAGVDFGQLVATWRLLQHQALTVVTGGDLLFNLCRAAVVVFLAECLEPLPVVGAFHRNSSRSLMLLIDECDKRDCWLSCPDLLLWASILGGYVSRGSALRPWYIQQLRSSPIAVQKERWAEVLRLADGFLPFRHRQADGCVEFWREACEWLTPPSAVHS
;
A
#
# COMPACT_ATOMS: atom_id res chain seq x y z
N MET A 1 4.42 -16.37 -12.12
CA MET A 1 5.65 -16.70 -12.88
C MET A 1 5.49 -16.59 -14.40
N THR A 2 4.31 -16.85 -14.96
CA THR A 2 4.00 -16.74 -16.40
C THR A 2 4.10 -15.30 -16.94
N ALA A 3 3.54 -14.31 -16.23
CA ALA A 3 3.54 -12.90 -16.67
C ALA A 3 4.92 -12.24 -16.80
N TYR A 4 5.90 -12.69 -16.00
CA TYR A 4 7.30 -12.20 -16.08
C TYR A 4 7.98 -12.71 -17.36
N HIS A 5 7.75 -13.98 -17.70
CA HIS A 5 8.21 -14.56 -18.97
C HIS A 5 7.52 -13.94 -20.18
N ASP A 6 6.24 -13.58 -20.09
CA ASP A 6 5.54 -12.87 -21.16
C ASP A 6 6.09 -11.45 -21.38
N THR A 7 6.44 -10.75 -20.29
CA THR A 7 7.04 -9.41 -20.37
C THR A 7 8.42 -9.48 -21.02
N LEU A 8 9.30 -10.37 -20.55
CA LEU A 8 10.63 -10.55 -21.16
C LEU A 8 10.55 -11.03 -22.61
N ARG A 9 9.54 -11.84 -22.96
CA ARG A 9 9.29 -12.26 -24.34
C ARG A 9 8.86 -11.08 -25.21
N GLN A 10 7.88 -10.29 -24.78
CA GLN A 10 7.42 -9.10 -25.51
C GLN A 10 8.54 -8.07 -25.69
N VAL A 11 9.39 -7.91 -24.67
CA VAL A 11 10.57 -7.05 -24.73
C VAL A 11 11.59 -7.59 -25.73
N ARG A 12 11.86 -8.90 -25.71
CA ARG A 12 12.76 -9.54 -26.66
C ARG A 12 12.24 -9.41 -28.09
N GLU A 13 10.97 -9.70 -28.31
CA GLU A 13 10.29 -9.57 -29.60
C GLU A 13 10.30 -8.12 -30.10
N ALA A 14 10.07 -7.13 -29.23
CA ALA A 14 10.15 -5.71 -29.56
C ALA A 14 11.58 -5.22 -29.87
N ILE A 15 12.60 -5.79 -29.21
CA ILE A 15 14.01 -5.52 -29.51
C ILE A 15 14.43 -6.20 -30.82
N GLU A 16 13.99 -7.43 -31.07
CA GLU A 16 14.27 -8.19 -32.29
C GLU A 16 13.62 -7.52 -33.52
N THR A 17 12.34 -7.13 -33.44
CA THR A 17 11.69 -6.33 -34.51
C THR A 17 12.35 -4.96 -34.71
N ALA A 18 12.77 -4.29 -33.63
CA ALA A 18 13.50 -3.03 -33.73
C ALA A 18 14.91 -3.17 -34.35
N ALA A 19 15.53 -4.35 -34.27
CA ALA A 19 16.85 -4.62 -34.81
C ALA A 19 16.82 -4.99 -36.30
N ASP A 20 15.75 -5.64 -36.75
CA ASP A 20 15.57 -6.09 -38.14
C ASP A 20 15.09 -4.96 -39.08
N ASP A 21 14.30 -3.99 -38.60
CA ASP A 21 13.66 -2.96 -39.43
C ASP A 21 14.46 -1.64 -39.58
N ARG A 22 15.73 -1.72 -40.04
CA ARG A 22 16.48 -0.51 -40.42
C ARG A 22 15.97 0.19 -41.67
N CYS A 23 14.92 -0.28 -42.35
CA CYS A 23 14.49 0.26 -43.64
C CYS A 23 12.99 0.04 -43.94
N THR A 24 12.06 0.66 -43.20
CA THR A 24 10.78 1.20 -43.73
C THR A 24 9.94 1.78 -42.59
N GLY A 25 9.90 3.10 -42.44
CA GLY A 25 9.15 3.74 -41.36
C GLY A 25 7.64 3.73 -41.59
N THR A 26 6.93 2.89 -40.86
CA THR A 26 5.47 3.01 -40.66
C THR A 26 5.14 3.47 -39.23
N GLY A 27 3.93 3.99 -39.01
CA GLY A 27 3.51 4.54 -37.71
C GLY A 27 3.43 3.51 -36.55
N ALA A 28 3.44 2.21 -36.87
CA ALA A 28 3.50 1.14 -35.88
C ALA A 28 4.93 0.95 -35.34
N ASP A 29 5.94 1.03 -36.20
CA ASP A 29 7.35 0.83 -35.87
C ASP A 29 7.86 1.95 -34.96
N ALA A 30 7.48 3.19 -35.27
CA ALA A 30 7.76 4.34 -34.43
C ALA A 30 7.19 4.18 -33.01
N ARG A 31 6.02 3.54 -32.86
CA ARG A 31 5.39 3.30 -31.56
C ARG A 31 6.10 2.20 -30.78
N ALA A 32 6.50 1.12 -31.45
CA ALA A 32 7.26 0.03 -30.84
C ALA A 32 8.64 0.49 -30.36
N HIS A 33 9.41 1.19 -31.20
CA HIS A 33 10.70 1.78 -30.81
C HIS A 33 10.58 2.74 -29.63
N ALA A 34 9.52 3.54 -29.62
CA ALA A 34 9.27 4.48 -28.57
C ALA A 34 8.96 3.74 -27.24
N ASP A 35 8.16 2.69 -27.24
CA ASP A 35 7.91 1.86 -26.04
C ASP A 35 9.20 1.19 -25.53
N THR A 36 10.09 0.76 -26.41
CA THR A 36 11.42 0.24 -26.03
C THR A 36 12.26 1.30 -25.29
N VAL A 37 12.21 2.56 -25.73
CA VAL A 37 12.87 3.66 -24.99
C VAL A 37 12.27 3.86 -23.61
N LEU A 38 10.93 3.87 -23.49
CA LEU A 38 10.27 4.00 -22.18
C LEU A 38 10.63 2.83 -21.25
N LEU A 39 10.68 1.61 -21.77
CA LEU A 39 11.13 0.46 -21.02
C LEU A 39 12.57 0.61 -20.53
N ALA A 40 13.50 1.05 -21.40
CA ALA A 40 14.89 1.27 -21.02
C ALA A 40 15.00 2.31 -19.89
N VAL A 41 14.28 3.44 -20.01
CA VAL A 41 14.22 4.47 -18.96
C VAL A 41 13.57 3.91 -17.68
N THR A 42 12.56 3.04 -17.81
CA THR A 42 11.93 2.37 -16.67
C THR A 42 12.91 1.49 -15.91
N LEU A 43 13.71 0.69 -16.63
CA LEU A 43 14.74 -0.14 -16.04
C LEU A 43 15.83 0.70 -15.36
N LEU A 44 16.27 1.79 -15.98
CA LEU A 44 17.24 2.71 -15.39
C LEU A 44 16.70 3.40 -14.12
N ALA A 45 15.41 3.75 -14.10
CA ALA A 45 14.77 4.38 -12.94
C ALA A 45 14.75 3.45 -11.71
N ILE A 46 14.37 2.18 -11.89
CA ILE A 46 14.27 1.23 -10.77
C ILE A 46 15.62 0.65 -10.34
N HIS A 47 16.62 0.65 -11.23
CA HIS A 47 18.00 0.23 -10.93
C HIS A 47 18.88 1.43 -10.58
N GLY A 48 18.43 2.24 -9.63
CA GLY A 48 19.23 3.34 -9.08
C GLY A 48 20.54 2.87 -8.44
N PRO A 49 21.43 3.81 -8.06
CA PRO A 49 22.75 3.48 -7.53
C PRO A 49 22.65 2.51 -6.35
N PRO A 50 23.66 1.64 -6.14
CA PRO A 50 23.68 0.77 -4.97
C PRO A 50 23.62 1.64 -3.70
N VAL A 51 22.73 1.28 -2.78
CA VAL A 51 22.57 1.97 -1.51
C VAL A 51 23.17 1.06 -0.44
N ASP A 52 24.20 1.55 0.25
CA ASP A 52 24.85 0.81 1.35
C ASP A 52 23.98 0.77 2.61
N THR A 53 22.95 1.61 2.69
CA THR A 53 21.97 1.63 3.78
C THR A 53 20.76 0.77 3.44
N GLN A 54 20.93 -0.55 3.53
CA GLN A 54 19.78 -1.45 3.61
C GLN A 54 19.03 -1.15 4.91
N GLY A 55 17.77 -0.73 4.81
CA GLY A 55 16.90 -0.66 5.98
C GLY A 55 16.76 -2.05 6.61
N SER A 56 16.31 -2.10 7.86
CA SER A 56 16.04 -3.38 8.53
C SER A 56 15.00 -4.18 7.74
N THR A 57 15.33 -5.44 7.45
CA THR A 57 14.45 -6.38 6.73
C THR A 57 13.46 -7.05 7.68
N LEU A 58 12.20 -7.15 7.25
CA LEU A 58 11.16 -7.91 7.96
C LEU A 58 11.14 -9.40 7.60
N VAL A 59 11.83 -9.79 6.54
CA VAL A 59 11.74 -11.13 5.97
C VAL A 59 13.03 -11.90 6.27
N GLY A 60 12.92 -13.20 6.55
CA GLY A 60 14.08 -14.05 6.78
C GLY A 60 14.99 -14.17 5.54
N PRO A 61 16.29 -14.47 5.70
CA PRO A 61 17.34 -14.35 4.68
C PRO A 61 17.19 -15.25 3.43
N GLN A 62 16.19 -16.13 3.38
CA GLN A 62 15.96 -17.05 2.26
C GLN A 62 14.71 -16.72 1.42
N GLN A 63 13.86 -15.79 1.84
CA GLN A 63 12.60 -15.52 1.16
C GLN A 63 12.64 -14.20 0.38
N MET A 64 12.32 -14.28 -0.92
CA MET A 64 12.02 -13.14 -1.81
C MET A 64 13.18 -12.15 -2.05
N LYS A 65 14.36 -12.64 -2.44
CA LYS A 65 15.54 -11.80 -2.77
C LYS A 65 15.22 -10.65 -3.72
N ASP A 66 14.42 -10.88 -4.75
CA ASP A 66 14.05 -9.82 -5.70
C ASP A 66 13.13 -8.77 -5.06
N TYR A 67 12.20 -9.19 -4.21
CA TYR A 67 11.30 -8.27 -3.50
C TYR A 67 12.07 -7.39 -2.51
N GLU A 68 13.00 -7.99 -1.76
CA GLU A 68 13.92 -7.26 -0.87
C GLU A 68 14.85 -6.33 -1.66
N TYR A 69 15.38 -6.80 -2.80
CA TYR A 69 16.22 -6.00 -3.67
C TYR A 69 15.49 -4.76 -4.19
N TYR A 70 14.31 -4.92 -4.80
CA TYR A 70 13.56 -3.79 -5.35
C TYR A 70 12.90 -2.93 -4.27
N GLY A 71 12.60 -3.49 -3.10
CA GLY A 71 12.05 -2.77 -1.95
C GLY A 71 13.08 -1.93 -1.17
N SER A 72 14.37 -2.27 -1.26
CA SER A 72 15.46 -1.55 -0.58
C SER A 72 16.13 -0.47 -1.43
N ARG A 73 15.99 -0.53 -2.75
CA ARG A 73 16.65 0.40 -3.69
C ARG A 73 16.01 1.78 -3.64
N THR A 74 16.84 2.82 -3.53
CA THR A 74 16.43 4.17 -3.93
C THR A 74 16.37 4.23 -5.45
N TRP A 75 15.24 4.65 -5.98
CA TRP A 75 15.10 4.86 -7.42
C TRP A 75 15.90 6.07 -7.87
N GLU A 76 16.39 6.03 -9.10
CA GLU A 76 17.19 7.15 -9.62
C GLU A 76 16.26 8.32 -10.01
N PRO A 77 16.38 9.47 -9.35
CA PRO A 77 15.42 10.57 -9.49
C PRO A 77 15.37 11.16 -10.91
N THR A 78 16.49 11.19 -11.63
CA THR A 78 16.57 11.76 -12.98
C THR A 78 15.81 10.92 -13.99
N HIS A 79 16.02 9.61 -13.99
CA HIS A 79 15.33 8.65 -14.85
C HIS A 79 13.87 8.48 -14.44
N LEU A 80 13.55 8.53 -13.14
CA LEU A 80 12.16 8.56 -12.67
C LEU A 80 11.43 9.79 -13.22
N HIS A 81 12.04 10.97 -13.10
CA HIS A 81 11.47 12.20 -13.66
C HIS A 81 11.29 12.11 -15.19
N ALA A 82 12.31 11.63 -15.90
CA ALA A 82 12.27 11.43 -17.34
C ALA A 82 11.15 10.45 -17.73
N LEU A 83 11.00 9.33 -17.01
CA LEU A 83 9.94 8.34 -17.25
C LEU A 83 8.55 8.97 -17.17
N LEU A 84 8.29 9.73 -16.09
CA LEU A 84 7.01 10.39 -15.89
C LEU A 84 6.76 11.45 -16.98
N CYS A 85 7.76 12.26 -17.34
CA CYS A 85 7.63 13.28 -18.38
C CYS A 85 7.40 12.69 -19.77
N LEU A 86 8.17 11.68 -20.18
CA LEU A 86 8.02 11.02 -21.48
C LEU A 86 6.65 10.33 -21.60
N THR A 87 6.18 9.70 -20.52
CA THR A 87 4.85 9.09 -20.48
C THR A 87 3.74 10.14 -20.60
N LYS A 88 3.88 11.30 -19.92
CA LYS A 88 2.95 12.43 -20.08
C LYS A 88 2.94 12.98 -21.51
N GLN A 89 4.10 13.14 -22.12
CA GLN A 89 4.23 13.62 -23.50
C GLN A 89 3.53 12.71 -24.51
N ARG A 90 3.36 11.42 -24.19
CA ARG A 90 2.56 10.49 -25.00
C ARG A 90 1.05 10.57 -24.77
N GLY A 91 0.58 11.44 -23.87
CA GLY A 91 -0.83 11.48 -23.47
C GLY A 91 -1.17 10.47 -22.37
N GLY A 92 -0.19 9.98 -21.61
CA GLY A 92 -0.38 9.13 -20.44
C GLY A 92 -0.44 7.63 -20.75
N LEU A 93 -0.71 6.84 -19.70
CA LEU A 93 -0.57 5.38 -19.71
C LEU A 93 -1.42 4.65 -20.77
N ARG A 94 -2.58 5.20 -21.15
CA ARG A 94 -3.44 4.61 -22.20
C ARG A 94 -2.83 4.64 -23.60
N HIS A 95 -1.81 5.47 -23.81
CA HIS A 95 -1.13 5.65 -25.09
C HIS A 95 0.22 4.92 -25.15
N VAL A 96 0.58 4.18 -24.08
CA VAL A 96 1.69 3.22 -24.11
C VAL A 96 1.16 1.95 -24.78
N GLY A 97 1.83 1.49 -25.85
CA GLY A 97 1.38 0.36 -26.66
C GLY A 97 1.48 -0.96 -25.89
N MET A 98 2.60 -1.16 -25.19
CA MET A 98 2.84 -2.33 -24.34
C MET A 98 2.07 -2.20 -23.00
N GLN A 99 1.00 -2.99 -22.84
CA GLN A 99 0.17 -2.99 -21.62
C GLN A 99 0.97 -3.36 -20.36
N SER A 100 1.92 -4.29 -20.49
CA SER A 100 2.84 -4.69 -19.42
C SER A 100 3.69 -3.51 -18.94
N LEU A 101 4.20 -2.70 -19.87
CA LEU A 101 4.94 -1.47 -19.57
C LEU A 101 4.04 -0.40 -18.93
N ALA A 102 2.82 -0.21 -19.43
CA ALA A 102 1.85 0.70 -18.80
C ALA A 102 1.57 0.31 -17.34
N GLY A 103 1.42 -1.00 -17.07
CA GLY A 103 1.28 -1.54 -15.71
C GLY A 103 2.52 -1.33 -14.84
N MET A 104 3.72 -1.47 -15.41
CA MET A 104 4.98 -1.20 -14.71
C MET A 104 5.10 0.28 -14.34
N ILE A 105 4.84 1.20 -15.26
CA ILE A 105 4.90 2.64 -15.01
C ILE A 105 3.84 3.05 -13.99
N LEU A 106 2.62 2.49 -14.04
CA LEU A 106 1.60 2.72 -13.01
C LEU A 106 2.08 2.28 -11.63
N THR A 107 2.70 1.11 -11.54
CA THR A 107 3.23 0.59 -10.27
C THR A 107 4.34 1.49 -9.74
N ILE A 108 5.20 1.99 -10.63
CA ILE A 108 6.27 2.94 -10.28
C ILE A 108 5.66 4.23 -9.72
N ASP A 109 4.76 4.86 -10.48
CA ASP A 109 4.08 6.08 -10.06
C ASP A 109 3.34 5.90 -8.71
N LEU A 110 2.69 4.75 -8.50
CA LEU A 110 1.99 4.46 -7.25
C LEU A 110 2.93 4.32 -6.06
N VAL A 111 4.04 3.59 -6.19
CA VAL A 111 5.00 3.42 -5.11
C VAL A 111 5.66 4.74 -4.77
N ASP A 112 6.09 5.54 -5.76
CA ASP A 112 6.61 6.89 -5.51
C ASP A 112 5.57 7.79 -4.82
N SER A 113 4.31 7.68 -5.25
CA SER A 113 3.22 8.44 -4.66
C SER A 113 2.89 8.01 -3.24
N MET A 114 2.99 6.72 -2.92
CA MET A 114 2.88 6.21 -1.55
C MET A 114 4.05 6.69 -0.68
N LEU A 115 5.30 6.68 -1.19
CA LEU A 115 6.48 7.15 -0.46
C LEU A 115 6.31 8.61 0.00
N THR A 116 5.63 9.42 -0.80
CA THR A 116 5.42 10.86 -0.57
C THR A 116 4.01 11.22 -0.13
N LEU A 117 3.12 10.22 0.01
CA LEU A 117 1.70 10.36 0.34
C LEU A 117 0.94 11.36 -0.56
N ARG A 118 1.33 11.44 -1.84
CA ARG A 118 0.73 12.33 -2.84
C ARG A 118 -0.23 11.59 -3.76
N GLU A 119 -1.02 12.36 -4.51
CA GLU A 119 -1.84 11.80 -5.59
C GLU A 119 -0.92 11.22 -6.70
N PRO A 120 -1.27 10.04 -7.25
CA PRO A 120 -0.57 9.48 -8.40
C PRO A 120 -0.59 10.42 -9.60
N THR A 121 0.51 10.44 -10.32
CA THR A 121 0.69 11.28 -11.51
C THR A 121 -0.26 10.91 -12.62
N PHE A 122 -0.55 9.61 -12.78
CA PHE A 122 -1.39 9.10 -13.85
C PHE A 122 -2.73 8.60 -13.34
N PRO A 123 -3.82 8.84 -14.12
CA PRO A 123 -5.06 8.13 -13.90
C PRO A 123 -4.91 6.65 -14.25
N LEU A 124 -5.80 5.83 -13.70
CA LEU A 124 -5.89 4.42 -14.07
C LEU A 124 -6.17 4.26 -15.57
N PHE A 125 -5.40 3.39 -16.21
CA PHE A 125 -5.54 3.10 -17.64
C PHE A 125 -6.52 1.96 -17.95
N PHE A 126 -6.99 1.26 -16.91
CA PHE A 126 -8.00 0.20 -16.99
C PHE A 126 -9.27 0.59 -16.19
N PRO A 127 -10.44 0.05 -16.56
CA PRO A 127 -11.70 0.34 -15.85
C PRO A 127 -11.73 -0.36 -14.47
N PRO A 128 -12.06 0.35 -13.38
CA PRO A 128 -12.17 -0.25 -12.05
C PRO A 128 -13.32 -1.25 -11.87
N GLY A 129 -14.48 -0.98 -12.48
CA GLY A 129 -15.74 -1.71 -12.25
C GLY A 129 -15.61 -3.23 -12.37
N PRO A 130 -15.14 -3.75 -13.51
CA PRO A 130 -15.02 -5.20 -13.72
C PRO A 130 -14.11 -5.90 -12.70
N LEU A 131 -13.02 -5.26 -12.27
CA LEU A 131 -12.11 -5.82 -11.27
C LEU A 131 -12.78 -5.91 -9.90
N LEU A 132 -13.47 -4.85 -9.48
CA LEU A 132 -14.17 -4.81 -8.19
C LEU A 132 -15.37 -5.76 -8.18
N GLU A 133 -16.10 -5.88 -9.27
CA GLU A 133 -17.22 -6.83 -9.43
C GLU A 133 -16.73 -8.28 -9.38
N SER A 134 -15.68 -8.61 -10.12
CA SER A 134 -15.02 -9.93 -10.06
C SER A 134 -14.60 -10.25 -8.61
N LEU A 135 -13.92 -9.30 -7.95
CA LEU A 135 -13.44 -9.48 -6.58
C LEU A 135 -14.59 -9.76 -5.59
N ARG A 136 -15.68 -8.99 -5.67
CA ARG A 136 -16.87 -9.17 -4.82
C ARG A 136 -17.63 -10.47 -5.13
N SER A 137 -17.58 -10.95 -6.37
CA SER A 137 -18.19 -12.24 -6.74
C SER A 137 -17.42 -13.42 -6.11
N ILE A 138 -16.09 -13.33 -6.10
CA ILE A 138 -15.21 -14.33 -5.51
C ILE A 138 -15.35 -14.30 -3.99
N ALA A 139 -15.25 -13.13 -3.39
CA ALA A 139 -15.21 -12.94 -1.95
C ALA A 139 -16.29 -11.95 -1.50
N PRO A 140 -17.57 -12.38 -1.46
CA PRO A 140 -18.66 -11.51 -1.07
C PRO A 140 -18.46 -11.01 0.36
N LEU A 141 -18.86 -9.76 0.59
CA LEU A 141 -18.85 -9.17 1.92
C LEU A 141 -19.96 -9.82 2.73
N THR A 142 -19.58 -10.52 3.80
CA THR A 142 -20.52 -11.13 4.75
C THR A 142 -20.64 -10.21 5.97
N GLY A 143 -21.89 -9.88 6.35
CA GLY A 143 -22.18 -9.07 7.53
C GLY A 143 -21.86 -7.57 7.37
N GLU A 144 -21.79 -6.89 8.50
CA GLU A 144 -21.57 -5.45 8.58
C GLU A 144 -20.07 -5.10 8.59
N VAL A 145 -19.46 -4.93 7.42
CA VAL A 145 -18.05 -4.47 7.30
C VAL A 145 -17.92 -2.95 7.34
N SER A 146 -16.75 -2.46 7.76
CA SER A 146 -16.40 -1.02 7.77
C SER A 146 -17.33 -0.12 8.61
N GLN A 147 -17.96 -0.67 9.65
CA GLN A 147 -18.86 0.10 10.54
C GLN A 147 -18.14 1.19 11.34
N GLY A 148 -16.86 0.98 11.67
CA GLY A 148 -15.99 1.99 12.29
C GLY A 148 -15.86 3.26 11.46
N PHE A 149 -16.06 3.19 10.14
CA PHE A 149 -16.05 4.36 9.24
C PHE A 149 -17.44 4.97 9.00
N ARG A 150 -18.50 4.48 9.66
CA ARG A 150 -19.88 4.93 9.39
C ARG A 150 -20.08 6.43 9.61
N PHE A 151 -19.34 7.03 10.54
CA PHE A 151 -19.38 8.46 10.81
C PHE A 151 -18.97 9.33 9.60
N LEU A 152 -18.26 8.76 8.62
CA LEU A 152 -17.89 9.44 7.39
C LEU A 152 -19.03 9.49 6.36
N ARG A 153 -20.06 8.63 6.44
CA ARG A 153 -21.11 8.54 5.40
C ARG A 153 -21.81 9.87 5.13
N ASN A 154 -21.97 10.69 6.16
CA ASN A 154 -22.63 12.00 6.06
C ASN A 154 -21.66 13.14 5.66
N ARG A 155 -20.39 12.82 5.40
CA ARG A 155 -19.36 13.80 5.06
C ARG A 155 -19.09 13.83 3.57
N ARG A 156 -18.65 14.98 3.07
CA ARG A 156 -18.26 15.16 1.66
C ARG A 156 -17.17 14.14 1.32
N HIS A 157 -17.38 13.35 0.26
CA HIS A 157 -16.52 12.25 -0.18
C HIS A 157 -16.47 11.00 0.73
N GLY A 158 -17.16 11.00 1.88
CA GLY A 158 -17.11 9.88 2.82
C GLY A 158 -17.78 8.60 2.31
N GLN A 159 -18.86 8.69 1.52
CA GLN A 159 -19.47 7.50 0.91
C GLN A 159 -18.51 6.78 -0.05
N ARG A 160 -17.76 7.53 -0.86
CA ARG A 160 -16.73 6.97 -1.75
C ARG A 160 -15.61 6.31 -0.94
N PHE A 161 -15.19 6.95 0.15
CA PHE A 161 -14.17 6.39 1.05
C PHE A 161 -14.63 5.07 1.69
N VAL A 162 -15.87 5.01 2.20
CA VAL A 162 -16.44 3.78 2.76
C VAL A 162 -16.55 2.67 1.71
N SER A 163 -16.89 2.99 0.45
CA SER A 163 -16.86 1.99 -0.63
C SER A 163 -15.46 1.42 -0.84
N ILE A 164 -14.42 2.26 -0.80
CA ILE A 164 -13.03 1.81 -0.92
C ILE A 164 -12.70 0.85 0.22
N THR A 165 -13.04 1.16 1.48
CA THR A 165 -12.74 0.28 2.61
C THR A 165 -13.48 -1.05 2.52
N GLN A 166 -14.69 -1.07 1.98
CA GLN A 166 -15.44 -2.30 1.69
C GLN A 166 -14.73 -3.15 0.63
N ASP A 167 -14.20 -2.52 -0.42
CA ASP A 167 -13.43 -3.21 -1.45
C ASP A 167 -12.10 -3.75 -0.92
N VAL A 168 -11.48 -3.08 0.06
CA VAL A 168 -10.32 -3.61 0.79
C VAL A 168 -10.68 -4.88 1.56
N HIS A 169 -11.83 -4.93 2.22
CA HIS A 169 -12.29 -6.16 2.89
C HIS A 169 -12.46 -7.32 1.89
N ALA A 170 -13.06 -7.06 0.73
CA ALA A 170 -13.21 -8.06 -0.32
C ALA A 170 -11.83 -8.55 -0.82
N LEU A 171 -10.85 -7.64 -0.95
CA LEU A 171 -9.47 -7.97 -1.33
C LEU A 171 -8.82 -8.92 -0.32
N LEU A 172 -8.92 -8.61 0.98
CA LEU A 172 -8.38 -9.44 2.04
C LEU A 172 -9.03 -10.82 2.08
N ASN A 173 -10.34 -10.89 1.86
CA ASN A 173 -11.06 -12.16 1.83
C ASN A 173 -10.64 -13.01 0.61
N ALA A 174 -10.48 -12.41 -0.56
CA ALA A 174 -10.00 -13.10 -1.75
C ALA A 174 -8.55 -13.59 -1.56
N TYR A 175 -7.68 -12.76 -1.00
CA TYR A 175 -6.31 -13.14 -0.68
C TYR A 175 -6.24 -14.27 0.36
N SER A 176 -7.08 -14.23 1.40
CA SER A 176 -7.20 -15.32 2.37
C SER A 176 -7.55 -16.65 1.69
N ARG A 177 -8.44 -16.64 0.69
CA ARG A 177 -8.79 -17.84 -0.08
C ARG A 177 -7.62 -18.36 -0.91
N VAL A 178 -6.87 -17.47 -1.57
CA VAL A 178 -5.65 -17.86 -2.31
C VAL A 178 -4.64 -18.58 -1.41
N LEU A 179 -4.47 -18.08 -0.18
CA LEU A 179 -3.55 -18.68 0.79
C LEU A 179 -4.04 -20.03 1.33
N GLN A 180 -5.34 -20.20 1.48
CA GLN A 180 -5.94 -21.44 2.00
C GLN A 180 -6.06 -22.52 0.93
N ASP A 181 -6.38 -22.14 -0.30
CA ASP A 181 -6.60 -23.05 -1.41
C ASP A 181 -6.06 -22.45 -2.72
N ALA A 182 -4.92 -22.97 -3.17
CA ALA A 182 -4.31 -22.58 -4.44
C ALA A 182 -5.19 -22.93 -5.66
N ALA A 183 -6.16 -23.85 -5.51
CA ALA A 183 -7.11 -24.23 -6.54
C ALA A 183 -8.40 -23.38 -6.53
N ALA A 184 -8.51 -22.36 -5.67
CA ALA A 184 -9.68 -21.49 -5.55
C ALA A 184 -10.01 -20.66 -6.82
N GLY A 185 -9.20 -20.79 -7.90
CA GLY A 185 -9.44 -20.16 -9.19
C GLY A 185 -9.29 -18.63 -9.20
N VAL A 186 -8.74 -18.06 -8.13
CA VAL A 186 -8.51 -16.62 -8.02
C VAL A 186 -7.29 -16.22 -8.83
N ASP A 187 -7.49 -15.39 -9.85
CA ASP A 187 -6.40 -14.83 -10.64
C ASP A 187 -5.56 -13.86 -9.78
N PHE A 188 -4.33 -14.27 -9.46
CA PHE A 188 -3.39 -13.46 -8.70
C PHE A 188 -3.08 -12.12 -9.40
N GLY A 189 -3.08 -12.10 -10.75
CA GLY A 189 -2.92 -10.87 -11.52
C GLY A 189 -4.05 -9.87 -11.27
N GLN A 190 -5.29 -10.35 -11.23
CA GLN A 190 -6.46 -9.51 -10.88
C GLN A 190 -6.39 -9.03 -9.42
N LEU A 191 -5.90 -9.87 -8.50
CA LEU A 191 -5.73 -9.50 -7.10
C LEU A 191 -4.72 -8.36 -6.95
N VAL A 192 -3.55 -8.48 -7.60
CA VAL A 192 -2.54 -7.41 -7.62
C VAL A 192 -3.06 -6.15 -8.31
N ALA A 193 -3.76 -6.28 -9.45
CA ALA A 193 -4.35 -5.13 -10.14
C ALA A 193 -5.39 -4.41 -9.26
N THR A 194 -6.22 -5.16 -8.54
CA THR A 194 -7.21 -4.61 -7.61
C THR A 194 -6.55 -3.96 -6.40
N TRP A 195 -5.46 -4.53 -5.90
CA TRP A 195 -4.67 -3.91 -4.84
C TRP A 195 -4.09 -2.56 -5.27
N ARG A 196 -3.49 -2.48 -6.47
CA ARG A 196 -2.97 -1.23 -7.05
C ARG A 196 -4.08 -0.21 -7.32
N LEU A 197 -5.24 -0.67 -7.77
CA LEU A 197 -6.45 0.14 -7.93
C LEU A 197 -6.87 0.79 -6.61
N LEU A 198 -6.94 0.02 -5.52
CA LEU A 198 -7.38 0.53 -4.22
C LEU A 198 -6.35 1.49 -3.61
N GLN A 199 -5.06 1.23 -3.79
CA GLN A 199 -3.98 2.17 -3.43
C GLN A 199 -4.14 3.49 -4.19
N HIS A 200 -4.36 3.43 -5.51
CA HIS A 200 -4.60 4.61 -6.36
C HIS A 200 -5.81 5.41 -5.86
N GLN A 201 -6.94 4.73 -5.64
CA GLN A 201 -8.16 5.37 -5.19
C GLN A 201 -7.99 6.02 -3.82
N ALA A 202 -7.35 5.35 -2.86
CA ALA A 202 -7.12 5.89 -1.52
C ALA A 202 -6.26 7.17 -1.55
N LEU A 203 -5.23 7.23 -2.40
CA LEU A 203 -4.40 8.41 -2.58
C LEU A 203 -5.13 9.56 -3.32
N THR A 204 -6.03 9.23 -4.25
CA THR A 204 -6.75 10.19 -5.10
C THR A 204 -8.00 10.77 -4.45
N VAL A 205 -8.47 10.19 -3.33
CA VAL A 205 -9.63 10.72 -2.62
C VAL A 205 -9.31 12.14 -2.10
N VAL A 206 -10.08 13.11 -2.58
CA VAL A 206 -9.91 14.53 -2.27
C VAL A 206 -9.97 14.75 -0.77
N THR A 207 -8.95 15.42 -0.26
CA THR A 207 -8.87 15.87 1.13
C THR A 207 -9.48 17.24 1.29
N GLY A 208 -10.22 17.42 2.39
CA GLY A 208 -10.63 18.73 2.87
C GLY A 208 -9.96 19.08 4.20
N GLY A 209 -10.46 20.11 4.87
CA GLY A 209 -10.06 20.46 6.25
C GLY A 209 -10.59 19.52 7.34
N ASP A 210 -11.19 18.39 6.97
CA ASP A 210 -11.73 17.42 7.91
C ASP A 210 -10.61 16.52 8.46
N LEU A 211 -10.28 16.74 9.73
CA LEU A 211 -9.21 16.05 10.43
C LEU A 211 -9.41 14.53 10.50
N LEU A 212 -10.59 14.06 10.91
CA LEU A 212 -10.83 12.61 11.07
C LEU A 212 -10.85 11.91 9.71
N PHE A 213 -11.36 12.56 8.68
CA PHE A 213 -11.29 12.03 7.32
C PHE A 213 -9.83 11.90 6.85
N ASN A 214 -9.01 12.92 7.11
CA ASN A 214 -7.58 12.89 6.76
C ASN A 214 -6.84 11.81 7.54
N LEU A 215 -7.15 11.60 8.82
CA LEU A 215 -6.62 10.50 9.62
C LEU A 215 -7.02 9.14 9.03
N CYS A 216 -8.30 8.92 8.75
CA CYS A 216 -8.77 7.68 8.13
C CYS A 216 -8.08 7.43 6.79
N ARG A 217 -7.98 8.44 5.93
CA ARG A 217 -7.32 8.31 4.62
C ARG A 217 -5.85 7.93 4.77
N ALA A 218 -5.11 8.64 5.61
CA ALA A 218 -3.69 8.33 5.86
C ALA A 218 -3.51 6.90 6.41
N ALA A 219 -4.34 6.49 7.35
CA ALA A 219 -4.28 5.17 7.96
C ALA A 219 -4.68 4.06 6.97
N VAL A 220 -5.67 4.29 6.09
CA VAL A 220 -6.04 3.33 5.03
C VAL A 220 -4.95 3.22 3.97
N VAL A 221 -4.26 4.31 3.61
CA VAL A 221 -3.09 4.24 2.72
C VAL A 221 -1.97 3.41 3.36
N VAL A 222 -1.71 3.61 4.66
CA VAL A 222 -0.76 2.79 5.41
C VAL A 222 -1.16 1.33 5.43
N PHE A 223 -2.42 1.05 5.74
CA PHE A 223 -2.96 -0.29 5.73
C PHE A 223 -2.76 -0.95 4.36
N LEU A 224 -3.18 -0.29 3.29
CA LEU A 224 -3.08 -0.78 1.92
C LEU A 224 -1.64 -0.99 1.45
N ALA A 225 -0.66 -0.26 1.96
CA ALA A 225 0.75 -0.52 1.60
C ALA A 225 1.26 -1.83 2.19
N GLU A 226 0.70 -2.29 3.33
CA GLU A 226 1.26 -3.39 4.12
C GLU A 226 0.31 -4.61 4.26
N CYS A 227 -0.93 -4.56 3.73
CA CYS A 227 -1.99 -5.52 4.09
C CYS A 227 -1.94 -6.89 3.41
N LEU A 228 -1.33 -7.00 2.22
CA LEU A 228 -1.18 -8.30 1.54
C LEU A 228 0.19 -8.87 1.83
N GLU A 229 1.21 -8.20 1.32
CA GLU A 229 2.61 -8.47 1.63
C GLU A 229 3.25 -7.18 2.15
N PRO A 230 3.66 -7.15 3.43
CA PRO A 230 4.41 -6.02 3.99
C PRO A 230 5.61 -5.63 3.14
N LEU A 231 6.00 -4.37 3.23
CA LEU A 231 7.24 -3.93 2.59
C LEU A 231 8.42 -4.61 3.28
N PRO A 232 9.34 -5.21 2.50
CA PRO A 232 10.39 -6.05 3.07
C PRO A 232 11.40 -5.20 3.83
N VAL A 233 11.54 -3.92 3.47
CA VAL A 233 12.54 -3.00 4.02
C VAL A 233 11.87 -1.78 4.64
N VAL A 234 12.30 -1.44 5.85
CA VAL A 234 11.92 -0.17 6.49
C VAL A 234 12.60 1.00 5.77
N GLY A 235 11.81 1.94 5.26
CA GLY A 235 12.28 2.95 4.32
C GLY A 235 11.58 4.31 4.44
N ALA A 236 11.67 5.11 3.37
CA ALA A 236 11.07 6.45 3.33
C ALA A 236 9.55 6.42 3.56
N PHE A 237 8.85 5.41 3.01
CA PHE A 237 7.41 5.22 3.21
C PHE A 237 7.07 5.19 4.71
N HIS A 238 7.71 4.28 5.45
CA HIS A 238 7.53 4.09 6.89
C HIS A 238 7.77 5.38 7.68
N ARG A 239 8.86 6.08 7.40
CA ARG A 239 9.18 7.34 8.08
C ARG A 239 8.12 8.41 7.80
N ASN A 240 7.74 8.58 6.54
CA ASN A 240 6.81 9.63 6.12
C ASN A 240 5.39 9.33 6.60
N SER A 241 4.95 8.08 6.48
CA SER A 241 3.63 7.64 6.89
C SER A 241 3.46 7.62 8.40
N SER A 242 4.46 7.12 9.15
CA SER A 242 4.49 7.19 10.60
C SER A 242 4.47 8.64 11.10
N ARG A 243 5.24 9.54 10.47
CA ARG A 243 5.20 10.97 10.82
C ARG A 243 3.85 11.60 10.52
N SER A 244 3.28 11.32 9.35
CA SER A 244 1.99 11.87 8.94
C SER A 244 0.87 11.42 9.87
N LEU A 245 0.83 10.14 10.24
CA LEU A 245 -0.14 9.63 11.19
C LEU A 245 0.04 10.23 12.58
N MET A 246 1.28 10.39 13.04
CA MET A 246 1.58 11.00 14.34
C MET A 246 1.05 12.43 14.40
N LEU A 247 1.29 13.25 13.39
CA LEU A 247 0.78 14.64 13.35
C LEU A 247 -0.75 14.70 13.34
N LEU A 248 -1.42 13.78 12.63
CA LEU A 248 -2.89 13.74 12.58
C LEU A 248 -3.48 13.25 13.91
N ILE A 249 -2.87 12.25 14.55
CA ILE A 249 -3.30 11.73 15.86
C ILE A 249 -3.05 12.79 16.94
N ASP A 250 -1.91 13.48 16.94
CA ASP A 250 -1.58 14.57 17.87
C ASP A 250 -2.60 15.73 17.75
N GLU A 251 -2.97 16.10 16.54
CA GLU A 251 -4.01 17.11 16.31
C GLU A 251 -5.41 16.62 16.72
N CYS A 252 -5.69 15.32 16.60
CA CYS A 252 -6.93 14.72 17.10
C CYS A 252 -6.99 14.74 18.63
N ASP A 253 -5.88 14.41 19.30
CA ASP A 253 -5.75 14.42 20.76
C ASP A 253 -6.01 15.82 21.33
N LYS A 254 -5.42 16.87 20.74
CA LYS A 254 -5.69 18.28 21.11
C LYS A 254 -7.15 18.71 20.97
N ARG A 255 -7.96 17.95 20.24
CA ARG A 255 -9.40 18.19 20.02
C ARG A 255 -10.28 17.16 20.73
N ASP A 256 -9.74 16.48 21.74
CA ASP A 256 -10.44 15.49 22.56
C ASP A 256 -11.05 14.34 21.74
N CYS A 257 -10.44 14.00 20.61
CA CYS A 257 -10.92 12.91 19.75
C CYS A 257 -10.77 11.54 20.43
N TRP A 258 -9.90 11.39 21.44
CA TRP A 258 -9.85 10.16 22.26
C TRP A 258 -11.14 9.95 23.06
N LEU A 259 -11.87 11.01 23.42
CA LEU A 259 -13.18 10.88 24.07
C LEU A 259 -14.30 10.56 23.06
N SER A 260 -14.21 11.13 21.86
CA SER A 260 -15.29 11.06 20.86
C SER A 260 -15.18 9.86 19.92
N CYS A 261 -13.97 9.45 19.56
CA CYS A 261 -13.68 8.35 18.64
C CYS A 261 -12.44 7.53 19.08
N PRO A 262 -12.45 6.98 20.31
CA PRO A 262 -11.31 6.23 20.86
C PRO A 262 -10.89 5.05 19.99
N ASP A 263 -11.86 4.32 19.42
CA ASP A 263 -11.58 3.12 18.63
C ASP A 263 -10.79 3.45 17.34
N LEU A 264 -11.14 4.56 16.68
CA LEU A 264 -10.41 5.03 15.50
C LEU A 264 -8.97 5.40 15.84
N LEU A 265 -8.77 6.12 16.96
CA LEU A 265 -7.44 6.53 17.38
C LEU A 265 -6.58 5.35 17.82
N LEU A 266 -7.17 4.35 18.48
CA LEU A 266 -6.46 3.11 18.79
C LEU A 266 -6.04 2.36 17.51
N TRP A 267 -6.97 2.15 16.57
CA TRP A 267 -6.68 1.47 15.31
C TRP A 267 -5.59 2.21 14.50
N ALA A 268 -5.69 3.54 14.39
CA ALA A 268 -4.69 4.34 13.71
C ALA A 268 -3.34 4.37 14.45
N SER A 269 -3.34 4.37 15.78
CA SER A 269 -2.11 4.34 16.60
C SER A 269 -1.38 3.02 16.47
N ILE A 270 -2.09 1.90 16.36
CA ILE A 270 -1.47 0.58 16.11
C ILE A 270 -0.83 0.53 14.73
N LEU A 271 -1.52 1.03 13.69
CA LEU A 271 -0.95 1.11 12.35
C LEU A 271 0.28 2.02 12.31
N GLY A 272 0.17 3.22 12.89
CA GLY A 272 1.26 4.18 12.96
C GLY A 272 2.45 3.67 13.76
N GLY A 273 2.18 2.97 14.86
CA GLY A 273 3.17 2.24 15.66
C GLY A 273 3.84 1.16 14.82
N TYR A 274 3.09 0.27 14.18
CA TYR A 274 3.60 -0.77 13.29
C TYR A 274 4.54 -0.23 12.20
N VAL A 275 4.17 0.86 11.52
CA VAL A 275 5.05 1.47 10.51
C VAL A 275 6.15 2.36 11.10
N SER A 276 6.11 2.69 12.39
CA SER A 276 7.21 3.37 13.09
C SER A 276 8.33 2.42 13.51
N ARG A 277 8.28 1.14 13.12
CA ARG A 277 9.32 0.14 13.39
C ARG A 277 10.70 0.65 12.97
N GLY A 278 11.71 0.46 13.84
CA GLY A 278 13.07 0.97 13.61
C GLY A 278 13.21 2.49 13.59
N SER A 279 12.21 3.25 14.05
CA SER A 279 12.26 4.72 14.11
C SER A 279 12.15 5.25 15.54
N ALA A 280 12.65 6.47 15.75
CA ALA A 280 12.53 7.19 17.03
C ALA A 280 11.08 7.58 17.39
N LEU A 281 10.11 7.40 16.49
CA LEU A 281 8.70 7.65 16.77
C LEU A 281 8.02 6.49 17.51
N ARG A 282 8.66 5.31 17.59
CA ARG A 282 8.10 4.12 18.24
C ARG A 282 7.65 4.39 19.69
N PRO A 283 8.45 5.04 20.57
CA PRO A 283 8.00 5.35 21.92
C PRO A 283 6.83 6.34 21.97
N TRP A 284 6.73 7.27 21.03
CA TRP A 284 5.61 8.22 20.98
C TRP A 284 4.29 7.47 20.75
N TYR A 285 4.25 6.54 19.79
CA TYR A 285 3.07 5.71 19.56
C TYR A 285 2.71 4.82 20.76
N ILE A 286 3.70 4.28 21.47
CA ILE A 286 3.46 3.54 22.72
C ILE A 286 2.77 4.43 23.75
N GLN A 287 3.21 5.68 23.93
CA GLN A 287 2.58 6.60 24.89
C GLN A 287 1.13 6.93 24.53
N GLN A 288 0.80 7.03 23.24
CA GLN A 288 -0.58 7.27 22.79
C GLN A 288 -1.54 6.16 23.23
N LEU A 289 -1.06 4.92 23.39
CA LEU A 289 -1.89 3.81 23.85
C LEU A 289 -2.35 3.93 25.32
N ARG A 290 -1.82 4.88 26.10
CA ARG A 290 -2.36 5.17 27.44
C ARG A 290 -3.81 5.67 27.42
N SER A 291 -4.21 6.32 26.33
CA SER A 291 -5.57 6.81 26.12
C SER A 291 -6.48 5.76 25.45
N SER A 292 -5.98 4.53 25.28
CA SER A 292 -6.70 3.45 24.63
C SER A 292 -7.99 3.08 25.39
N PRO A 293 -9.10 2.81 24.68
CA PRO A 293 -10.31 2.25 25.29
C PRO A 293 -10.10 0.81 25.78
N ILE A 294 -9.07 0.13 25.29
CA ILE A 294 -8.69 -1.23 25.67
C ILE A 294 -7.42 -1.16 26.52
N ALA A 295 -7.43 -1.78 27.70
CA ALA A 295 -6.26 -1.85 28.56
C ALA A 295 -5.07 -2.49 27.82
N VAL A 296 -3.90 -1.85 27.89
CA VAL A 296 -2.68 -2.29 27.18
C VAL A 296 -2.05 -3.48 27.88
N GLN A 297 -2.60 -4.67 27.62
CA GLN A 297 -2.22 -5.95 28.21
C GLN A 297 -2.13 -7.03 27.12
N LYS A 298 -1.24 -8.02 27.30
CA LYS A 298 -0.97 -9.05 26.29
C LYS A 298 -2.23 -9.87 25.98
N GLU A 299 -3.05 -10.14 26.99
CA GLU A 299 -4.28 -10.94 26.93
C GLU A 299 -5.41 -10.23 26.17
N ARG A 300 -5.31 -8.90 26.03
CA ARG A 300 -6.36 -8.06 25.43
C ARG A 300 -6.19 -7.88 23.92
N TRP A 301 -5.17 -8.49 23.31
CA TRP A 301 -4.95 -8.41 21.86
C TRP A 301 -6.17 -8.89 21.05
N ALA A 302 -6.89 -9.92 21.51
CA ALA A 302 -8.10 -10.39 20.83
C ALA A 302 -9.21 -9.33 20.79
N GLU A 303 -9.27 -8.42 21.77
CA GLU A 303 -10.21 -7.30 21.77
C GLU A 303 -9.82 -6.25 20.74
N VAL A 304 -8.52 -5.99 20.62
CA VAL A 304 -7.96 -5.09 19.60
C VAL A 304 -8.25 -5.58 18.19
N LEU A 305 -8.13 -6.90 17.94
CA LEU A 305 -8.50 -7.50 16.65
C LEU A 305 -10.00 -7.31 16.34
N ARG A 306 -10.88 -7.59 17.31
CA ARG A 306 -12.33 -7.38 17.15
C ARG A 306 -12.69 -5.92 16.87
N LEU A 307 -11.98 -4.98 17.49
CA LEU A 307 -12.15 -3.55 17.21
C LEU A 307 -11.69 -3.21 15.79
N ALA A 308 -10.53 -3.73 15.37
CA ALA A 308 -9.99 -3.53 14.02
C ALA A 308 -10.92 -4.10 12.92
N ASP A 309 -11.66 -5.18 13.18
CA ASP A 309 -12.66 -5.73 12.26
C ASP A 309 -13.75 -4.70 11.88
N GLY A 310 -14.07 -3.77 12.80
CA GLY A 310 -14.97 -2.65 12.54
C GLY A 310 -14.42 -1.67 11.51
N PHE A 311 -13.10 -1.56 11.39
CA PHE A 311 -12.40 -0.69 10.43
C PHE A 311 -11.87 -1.53 9.26
N LEU A 312 -10.56 -1.80 9.24
CA LEU A 312 -9.90 -2.77 8.37
C LEU A 312 -9.12 -3.76 9.26
N PRO A 313 -9.32 -5.07 9.08
CA PRO A 313 -8.86 -6.08 10.01
C PRO A 313 -7.38 -6.33 9.84
N PHE A 314 -6.64 -6.39 10.95
CA PHE A 314 -5.24 -6.82 10.92
C PHE A 314 -5.21 -8.33 10.62
N ARG A 315 -4.68 -8.70 9.46
CA ARG A 315 -4.58 -10.10 9.01
C ARG A 315 -3.20 -10.38 8.43
N HIS A 316 -2.90 -11.68 8.27
CA HIS A 316 -1.67 -12.15 7.64
C HIS A 316 -0.42 -11.56 8.33
N ARG A 317 0.68 -11.36 7.60
CA ARG A 317 1.93 -10.80 8.13
C ARG A 317 1.78 -9.39 8.72
N GLN A 318 0.78 -8.61 8.29
CA GLN A 318 0.50 -7.31 8.89
C GLN A 318 0.06 -7.46 10.35
N ALA A 319 -0.77 -8.47 10.66
CA ALA A 319 -1.20 -8.74 12.02
C ALA A 319 -0.03 -9.09 12.93
N ASP A 320 0.96 -9.84 12.42
CA ASP A 320 2.17 -10.20 13.16
C ASP A 320 2.94 -8.94 13.59
N GLY A 321 3.17 -8.00 12.66
CA GLY A 321 3.84 -6.74 13.01
C GLY A 321 3.02 -5.81 13.92
N CYS A 322 1.69 -5.85 13.82
CA CYS A 322 0.81 -5.08 14.71
C CYS A 322 0.80 -5.67 16.13
N VAL A 323 0.80 -7.00 16.29
CA VAL A 323 0.86 -7.64 17.62
C VAL A 323 2.22 -7.48 18.27
N GLU A 324 3.31 -7.46 17.48
CA GLU A 324 4.65 -7.12 17.98
C GLU A 324 4.67 -5.72 18.61
N PHE A 325 4.14 -4.71 17.91
CA PHE A 325 3.98 -3.37 18.48
C PHE A 325 3.15 -3.36 19.77
N TRP A 326 2.03 -4.09 19.78
CA TRP A 326 1.18 -4.19 20.98
C TRP A 326 1.93 -4.80 22.17
N ARG A 327 2.70 -5.88 21.95
CA ARG A 327 3.50 -6.54 22.99
C ARG A 327 4.58 -5.62 23.55
N GLU A 328 5.29 -4.91 22.69
CA GLU A 328 6.28 -3.89 23.11
C GLU A 328 5.62 -2.84 24.00
N ALA A 329 4.44 -2.34 23.61
CA ALA A 329 3.70 -1.37 24.41
C ALA A 329 3.27 -1.93 25.77
N CYS A 330 2.82 -3.18 25.82
CA CYS A 330 2.50 -3.86 27.08
C CYS A 330 3.72 -3.89 28.01
N GLU A 331 4.88 -4.29 27.50
CA GLU A 331 6.12 -4.38 28.27
C GLU A 331 6.59 -3.01 28.77
N TRP A 332 6.48 -1.99 27.92
CA TRP A 332 6.87 -0.62 28.26
C TRP A 332 5.95 0.05 29.29
N LEU A 333 4.64 -0.19 29.18
CA LEU A 333 3.64 0.47 30.02
C LEU A 333 3.32 -0.31 31.30
N THR A 334 3.77 -1.56 31.41
CA THR A 334 3.64 -2.34 32.65
C THR A 334 4.54 -1.74 33.73
N PRO A 335 4.01 -1.34 34.90
CA PRO A 335 4.84 -0.86 35.99
C PRO A 335 5.76 -1.98 36.51
N PRO A 336 6.97 -1.66 37.00
CA PRO A 336 7.99 -2.65 37.41
C PRO A 336 7.61 -3.55 38.60
N SER A 337 6.39 -3.46 39.13
CA SER A 337 5.92 -4.21 40.31
C SER A 337 5.36 -5.61 40.01
N ALA A 338 5.17 -5.98 38.75
CA ALA A 338 4.49 -7.23 38.37
C ALA A 338 5.43 -8.42 38.05
N VAL A 339 6.74 -8.28 38.27
CA VAL A 339 7.73 -9.33 37.93
C VAL A 339 8.02 -10.28 39.12
N HIS A 340 7.53 -10.00 40.33
CA HIS A 340 7.71 -10.85 41.51
C HIS A 340 6.44 -10.98 42.36
N SER A 341 5.44 -11.71 41.86
CA SER A 341 4.35 -12.24 42.70
C SER A 341 3.96 -13.63 42.21
#